data_AF-A0A957L2I4-F1
#
_entry.id   AF-A0A957L2I4-F1
#
_cell.length_a   1.000
_cell.length_b   1.000
_cell.length_c   1.000
_cell.angle_alpha   90.00
_cell.angle_beta   90.00
_cell.angle_gamma   90.00
#
_symmetry.space_group_name_H-M   'P 1'
#
loop_
_entity.id
_entity.type
_entity.pdbx_description
1 polymer ?
#
loop_
_entity_poly.entity_id
_entity_poly.type
_entity_poly.pdbx_seq_one_letter_code
_entity_poly.pdbx_strand_id
1 'polypeptide(L)'
;MPKPSVILQPDAAAHLKQGFDQLADLLALTLGPTQGVIINDSAIRKAPQLLHDAATAARRMIALPDRREDVGAMLLRHLVWQVHQQLGDGSATTAVLAQALLHEGTRMVAAGANSTLLLNGMRKAVAATLAALQTMAQPVAGQEALAAVAQAATGEEDLSWVIGEMVSLLGVNAYISVENYVAPYLERAYLEGGHWSGKLSSPYLITAPATQKA
;
A
#
# COMPACT_ATOMS: atom_id res chain seq x y z
N MET A 1 33.04 -1.36 -14.80
CA MET A 1 31.75 -1.80 -14.24
C MET A 1 32.02 -2.51 -12.91
N PRO A 2 31.25 -2.26 -11.85
CA PRO A 2 31.37 -3.06 -10.62
C PRO A 2 31.13 -4.53 -10.96
N LYS A 3 31.96 -5.43 -10.40
CA LYS A 3 31.80 -6.88 -10.63
C LYS A 3 30.46 -7.34 -10.05
N PRO A 4 29.63 -8.09 -10.82
CA PRO A 4 28.42 -8.68 -10.26
C PRO A 4 28.78 -9.68 -9.16
N SER A 5 28.21 -9.50 -7.97
CA SER A 5 28.31 -10.46 -6.87
C SER A 5 27.26 -11.55 -7.04
N VAL A 6 27.69 -12.81 -7.02
CA VAL A 6 26.81 -13.98 -7.09
C VAL A 6 26.76 -14.64 -5.71
N ILE A 7 25.55 -14.94 -5.24
CA ILE A 7 25.31 -15.66 -3.99
C ILE A 7 24.59 -16.95 -4.33
N LEU A 8 25.06 -18.06 -3.77
CA LEU A 8 24.50 -19.39 -4.02
C LEU A 8 23.54 -19.79 -2.90
N GLN A 9 22.75 -20.82 -3.14
CA GLN A 9 21.97 -21.45 -2.06
C GLN A 9 22.92 -22.17 -1.08
N PRO A 10 22.61 -22.18 0.22
CA PRO A 10 21.38 -21.68 0.86
C PRO A 10 21.39 -20.18 1.24
N ASP A 11 22.56 -19.54 1.27
CA ASP A 11 22.76 -18.18 1.79
C ASP A 11 21.93 -17.11 1.07
N ALA A 12 21.66 -17.29 -0.23
CA ALA A 12 20.81 -16.38 -0.99
C ALA A 12 19.39 -16.29 -0.43
N ALA A 13 18.80 -17.41 0.00
CA ALA A 13 17.44 -17.43 0.55
C ALA A 13 17.40 -16.80 1.95
N ALA A 14 18.45 -16.99 2.75
CA ALA A 14 18.56 -16.41 4.08
C ALA A 14 18.65 -14.87 4.02
N HIS A 15 19.53 -14.33 3.17
CA HIS A 15 19.65 -12.87 3.00
C HIS A 15 18.37 -12.23 2.45
N LEU A 16 17.71 -12.88 1.48
CA LEU A 16 16.43 -12.39 0.96
C LEU A 16 15.37 -12.34 2.07
N LYS A 17 15.26 -13.41 2.86
CA LYS A 17 14.31 -13.47 3.99
C LYS A 17 14.62 -12.38 5.02
N GLN A 18 15.89 -12.18 5.37
CA GLN A 18 16.29 -11.15 6.35
C GLN A 18 15.88 -9.74 5.92
N GLY A 19 16.16 -9.35 4.68
CA GLY A 19 15.75 -8.02 4.22
C GLY A 19 14.25 -7.87 4.05
N PHE A 20 13.56 -8.95 3.64
CA PHE A 20 12.10 -8.99 3.59
C PHE A 20 11.50 -8.76 4.98
N ASP A 21 12.03 -9.46 5.99
CA ASP A 21 11.58 -9.37 7.38
C ASP A 21 11.80 -7.98 7.96
N GLN A 22 12.98 -7.37 7.73
CA GLN A 22 13.27 -6.02 8.22
C GLN A 22 12.25 -4.99 7.74
N LEU A 23 11.88 -5.02 6.45
CA LEU A 23 10.86 -4.11 5.94
C LEU A 23 9.46 -4.50 6.42
N ALA A 24 9.14 -5.79 6.49
CA ALA A 24 7.84 -6.25 6.97
C ALA A 24 7.59 -5.85 8.43
N ASP A 25 8.55 -6.06 9.31
CA ASP A 25 8.49 -5.69 10.73
C ASP A 25 8.31 -4.18 10.90
N LEU A 26 9.01 -3.38 10.08
CA LEU A 26 8.84 -1.93 10.06
C LEU A 26 7.41 -1.54 9.68
N LEU A 27 6.88 -2.07 8.59
CA LEU A 27 5.53 -1.75 8.10
C LEU A 27 4.43 -2.32 9.00
N ALA A 28 4.69 -3.41 9.72
CA ALA A 28 3.75 -4.00 10.66
C ALA A 28 3.42 -3.06 11.84
N LEU A 29 4.33 -2.14 12.19
CA LEU A 29 4.10 -1.15 13.24
C LEU A 29 2.94 -0.20 12.92
N THR A 30 2.63 0.03 11.64
CA THR A 30 1.51 0.89 11.23
C THR A 30 0.21 0.11 11.02
N LEU A 31 0.13 -1.14 11.47
CA LEU A 31 -1.08 -1.95 11.32
C LEU A 31 -2.09 -1.62 12.44
N GLY A 32 -3.31 -1.27 12.04
CA GLY A 32 -4.44 -1.10 12.95
C GLY A 32 -4.58 0.30 13.56
N PRO A 33 -5.59 0.52 14.43
CA PRO A 33 -5.93 1.85 14.95
C PRO A 33 -4.91 2.40 15.96
N THR A 34 -4.28 1.53 16.75
CA THR A 34 -3.18 1.86 17.66
C THR A 34 -1.84 1.64 16.97
N GLN A 35 -1.60 2.45 15.94
CA GLN A 35 -0.41 2.35 15.11
C GLN A 35 0.78 3.05 15.76
N GLY A 36 1.93 2.39 15.72
CA GLY A 36 3.22 2.95 16.09
C GLY A 36 3.67 4.01 15.10
N VAL A 37 4.75 4.72 15.45
CA VAL A 37 5.32 5.78 14.62
C VAL A 37 6.64 5.32 14.04
N ILE A 38 6.79 5.41 12.72
CA ILE A 38 8.06 5.21 12.04
C ILE A 38 8.74 6.57 11.91
N ILE A 39 9.97 6.69 12.42
CA ILE A 39 10.76 7.91 12.29
C ILE A 39 11.68 7.77 11.09
N ASN A 40 11.51 8.67 10.12
CA ASN A 40 12.37 8.78 8.95
C ASN A 40 13.28 10.00 9.10
N ASP A 41 14.56 9.76 9.34
CA ASP A 41 15.58 10.81 9.33
C ASP A 41 16.17 10.94 7.92
N SER A 42 15.90 12.08 7.28
CA SER A 42 16.35 12.36 5.92
C SER A 42 17.47 13.38 5.96
N ALA A 43 18.62 13.05 5.39
CA ALA A 43 19.75 13.98 5.24
C ALA A 43 19.41 15.29 4.49
N ILE A 44 18.28 15.32 3.76
CA ILE A 44 17.84 16.46 2.94
C ILE A 44 16.94 17.43 3.76
N ARG A 45 16.28 16.95 4.82
CA ARG A 45 15.36 17.77 5.61
C ARG A 45 15.96 18.07 6.98
N LYS A 46 15.76 19.29 7.49
CA LYS A 46 16.29 19.72 8.80
C LYS A 46 15.60 19.08 10.01
N ALA A 47 14.50 18.36 9.82
CA ALA A 47 13.72 17.75 10.90
C ALA A 47 13.30 16.31 10.54
N PRO A 48 13.29 15.39 11.52
CA PRO A 48 12.84 14.02 11.32
C PRO A 48 11.36 14.01 10.92
N GLN A 49 11.01 13.18 9.95
CA GLN A 49 9.62 12.99 9.52
C GLN A 49 9.02 11.81 10.27
N LEU A 50 7.90 12.05 10.96
CA LEU A 50 7.06 11.00 11.53
C LEU A 50 6.16 10.44 10.44
N LEU A 51 6.17 9.12 10.29
CA LEU A 51 5.37 8.38 9.31
C LEU A 51 4.43 7.45 10.06
N HIS A 52 3.15 7.58 9.75
CA HIS A 52 2.07 6.74 10.31
C HIS A 52 1.50 5.77 9.27
N ASP A 53 1.84 5.94 7.99
CA ASP A 53 1.31 5.12 6.90
C ASP A 53 2.41 4.21 6.31
N ALA A 54 2.06 2.94 6.11
CA ALA A 54 2.92 1.92 5.50
C ALA A 54 3.29 2.26 4.05
N ALA A 55 2.37 2.79 3.24
CA ALA A 55 2.68 3.07 1.83
C ALA A 55 3.74 4.16 1.70
N THR A 56 3.61 5.22 2.50
CA THR A 56 4.57 6.30 2.61
C THR A 56 5.88 5.81 3.21
N ALA A 57 5.85 5.00 4.28
CA ALA A 57 7.06 4.40 4.86
C ALA A 57 7.82 3.55 3.82
N ALA A 58 7.12 2.67 3.11
CA ALA A 58 7.70 1.85 2.04
C ALA A 58 8.28 2.71 0.91
N ARG A 59 7.63 3.81 0.53
CA ARG A 59 8.13 4.73 -0.51
C ARG A 59 9.36 5.52 -0.06
N ARG A 60 9.42 5.90 1.22
CA ARG A 60 10.53 6.65 1.81
C ARG A 60 11.76 5.79 2.04
N MET A 61 11.57 4.48 2.23
CA MET A 61 12.66 3.54 2.34
C MET A 61 13.27 3.26 0.95
N ILE A 62 14.45 3.82 0.71
CA ILE A 62 15.10 3.77 -0.61
C ILE A 62 15.92 2.49 -0.77
N ALA A 63 16.69 2.13 0.26
CA ALA A 63 17.57 0.96 0.25
C ALA A 63 17.95 0.55 1.68
N LEU A 64 18.27 -0.73 1.87
CA LEU A 64 18.99 -1.22 3.03
C LEU A 64 20.52 -1.06 2.84
N PRO A 65 21.30 -0.90 3.92
CA PRO A 65 22.75 -0.79 3.84
C PRO A 65 23.44 -2.02 3.24
N ASP A 66 22.96 -3.23 3.55
CA ASP A 66 23.46 -4.47 2.96
C ASP A 66 22.71 -4.76 1.66
N ARG A 67 23.42 -4.66 0.53
CA ARG A 67 22.88 -4.93 -0.81
C ARG A 67 22.31 -6.34 -0.98
N ARG A 68 22.76 -7.31 -0.18
CA ARG A 68 22.30 -8.71 -0.24
C ARG A 68 20.90 -8.86 0.34
N GLU A 69 20.65 -8.15 1.43
CA GLU A 69 19.36 -8.10 2.12
C GLU A 69 18.41 -7.13 1.40
N ASP A 70 18.93 -6.03 0.85
CA ASP A 70 18.17 -5.02 0.12
C ASP A 70 17.27 -5.60 -0.97
N VAL A 71 17.70 -6.67 -1.66
CA VAL A 71 16.88 -7.35 -2.66
C VAL A 71 15.55 -7.81 -2.08
N GLY A 72 15.55 -8.41 -0.89
CA GLY A 72 14.34 -8.87 -0.21
C GLY A 72 13.42 -7.73 0.19
N ALA A 73 13.99 -6.66 0.74
CA ALA A 73 13.24 -5.45 1.09
C ALA A 73 12.61 -4.80 -0.14
N MET A 74 13.36 -4.68 -1.24
CA MET A 74 12.86 -4.07 -2.48
C MET A 74 11.74 -4.89 -3.13
N LEU A 75 11.75 -6.21 -3.00
CA LEU A 75 10.64 -7.07 -3.44
C LEU A 75 9.35 -6.77 -2.66
N LEU A 76 9.42 -6.72 -1.33
CA LEU A 76 8.26 -6.37 -0.51
C LEU A 76 7.79 -4.94 -0.78
N ARG A 77 8.71 -3.98 -0.90
CA ARG A 77 8.39 -2.58 -1.24
C ARG A 77 7.60 -2.50 -2.55
N HIS A 78 8.02 -3.25 -3.57
CA HIS A 78 7.33 -3.27 -4.85
C HIS A 78 5.92 -3.86 -4.74
N LEU A 79 5.76 -4.96 -4.00
CA LEU A 79 4.47 -5.59 -3.73
C LEU A 79 3.50 -4.61 -3.05
N VAL A 80 3.95 -3.99 -1.95
CA VAL A 80 3.16 -3.02 -1.18
C VAL A 80 2.77 -1.82 -2.03
N TRP A 81 3.73 -1.28 -2.81
CA TRP A 81 3.47 -0.15 -3.69
C TRP A 81 2.41 -0.48 -4.76
N GLN A 82 2.46 -1.67 -5.35
CA GLN A 82 1.47 -2.07 -6.34
C GLN A 82 0.06 -2.16 -5.74
N VAL A 83 -0.07 -2.72 -4.53
CA VAL A 83 -1.34 -2.81 -3.82
C VAL A 83 -1.89 -1.43 -3.51
N HIS A 84 -1.07 -0.54 -2.96
CA HIS A 84 -1.48 0.83 -2.65
C HIS A 84 -1.94 1.60 -3.90
N GLN A 85 -1.22 1.48 -5.01
CA GLN A 85 -1.58 2.17 -6.25
C GLN A 85 -2.89 1.67 -6.87
N GLN A 86 -3.29 0.43 -6.58
CA GLN A 86 -4.53 -0.15 -7.10
C GLN A 86 -5.72 0.06 -6.17
N LEU A 87 -5.50 -0.04 -4.85
CA LEU A 87 -6.58 -0.11 -3.85
C LEU A 87 -6.61 1.09 -2.90
N GLY A 88 -5.52 1.87 -2.79
CA GLY A 88 -5.38 2.98 -1.84
C GLY A 88 -5.08 2.56 -0.40
N ASP A 89 -5.44 1.36 0.02
CA ASP A 89 -5.24 0.82 1.37
C ASP A 89 -4.75 -0.66 1.33
N GLY A 90 -4.46 -1.25 2.49
CA GLY A 90 -4.06 -2.64 2.67
C GLY A 90 -2.54 -2.85 2.65
N SER A 91 -1.75 -1.79 2.66
CA SER A 91 -0.28 -1.84 2.58
C SER A 91 0.35 -2.59 3.74
N ALA A 92 -0.03 -2.26 4.98
CA ALA A 92 0.47 -2.95 6.18
C ALA A 92 0.00 -4.41 6.24
N THR A 93 -1.29 -4.66 5.94
CA THR A 93 -1.86 -6.02 5.88
C THR A 93 -1.15 -6.89 4.86
N THR A 94 -0.84 -6.34 3.68
CA THR A 94 -0.06 -7.03 2.64
C THR A 94 1.32 -7.42 3.15
N ALA A 95 2.00 -6.52 3.85
CA ALA A 95 3.34 -6.78 4.38
C ALA A 95 3.33 -7.95 5.39
N VAL A 96 2.41 -7.92 6.35
CA VAL A 96 2.29 -8.97 7.38
C VAL A 96 1.89 -10.32 6.77
N LEU A 97 0.92 -10.34 5.85
CA LEU A 97 0.52 -11.57 5.17
C LEU A 97 1.65 -12.16 4.33
N ALA A 98 2.37 -11.32 3.59
CA ALA A 98 3.46 -11.78 2.75
C ALA A 98 4.64 -12.31 3.59
N GLN A 99 4.92 -11.68 4.73
CA GLN A 99 5.92 -12.16 5.69
C GLN A 99 5.55 -13.53 6.25
N ALA A 100 4.31 -13.71 6.71
CA ALA A 100 3.83 -14.99 7.23
C ALA A 100 3.90 -16.09 6.16
N LEU A 101 3.47 -15.81 4.93
CA LEU A 101 3.55 -16.76 3.82
C LEU A 101 5.00 -17.12 3.46
N LEU A 102 5.92 -16.17 3.52
CA LEU A 102 7.34 -16.41 3.27
C LEU A 102 7.95 -17.32 4.36
N HIS A 103 7.63 -17.07 5.64
CA HIS A 103 8.11 -17.89 6.76
C HIS A 103 7.59 -19.32 6.66
N GLU A 104 6.29 -19.49 6.42
CA GLU A 104 5.73 -20.83 6.30
C GLU A 104 6.16 -21.55 5.03
N GLY A 105 6.30 -20.82 3.92
CA GLY A 105 6.82 -21.38 2.68
C GLY A 105 8.26 -21.87 2.82
N THR A 106 9.13 -21.05 3.42
CA THR A 106 10.54 -21.43 3.63
C THR A 106 10.67 -22.60 4.60
N ARG A 107 9.87 -22.65 5.68
CA ARG A 107 9.84 -23.78 6.61
C ARG A 107 9.42 -25.08 5.94
N MET A 108 8.37 -25.06 5.13
CA MET A 108 7.89 -26.25 4.41
C MET A 108 8.90 -26.75 3.38
N VAL A 109 9.53 -25.85 2.63
CA VAL A 109 10.57 -26.21 1.66
C VAL A 109 11.80 -26.80 2.37
N ALA A 110 12.22 -26.23 3.50
CA ALA A 110 13.32 -26.77 4.31
C ALA A 110 13.00 -28.17 4.86
N ALA A 111 11.73 -28.47 5.13
CA ALA A 111 11.25 -29.80 5.51
C ALA A 111 11.17 -30.80 4.34
N GLY A 112 11.56 -30.41 3.12
CA GLY A 112 11.57 -31.27 1.93
C GLY A 112 10.28 -31.25 1.12
N ALA A 113 9.34 -30.35 1.40
CA ALA A 113 8.14 -30.20 0.59
C ALA A 113 8.48 -29.68 -0.82
N ASN A 114 7.76 -30.19 -1.82
CA ASN A 114 7.88 -29.71 -3.20
C ASN A 114 7.28 -28.30 -3.32
N SER A 115 8.11 -27.32 -3.69
CA SER A 115 7.75 -25.91 -3.80
C SER A 115 6.64 -25.64 -4.83
N THR A 116 6.63 -26.38 -5.95
CA THR A 116 5.59 -26.25 -6.99
C THR A 116 4.24 -26.75 -6.49
N LEU A 117 4.22 -27.87 -5.75
CA LEU A 117 2.99 -28.39 -5.15
C LEU A 117 2.47 -27.45 -4.06
N LEU A 118 3.36 -26.88 -3.24
CA LEU A 118 3.01 -25.89 -2.24
C LEU A 118 2.37 -24.65 -2.89
N LEU A 119 2.96 -24.12 -3.96
CA LEU A 119 2.41 -22.99 -4.71
C LEU A 119 1.02 -23.29 -5.29
N ASN A 120 0.83 -24.49 -5.83
CA ASN A 120 -0.48 -24.92 -6.34
C ASN A 120 -1.52 -25.01 -5.21
N GLY A 121 -1.14 -25.51 -4.03
CA GLY A 121 -1.98 -25.52 -2.83
C GLY A 121 -2.37 -24.11 -2.40
N MET A 122 -1.39 -23.19 -2.30
CA MET A 122 -1.64 -21.80 -1.95
C MET A 122 -2.61 -21.11 -2.91
N ARG A 123 -2.46 -21.32 -4.23
CA ARG A 123 -3.39 -20.76 -5.23
C ARG A 123 -4.82 -21.24 -5.05
N LYS A 124 -5.02 -22.53 -4.73
CA LYS A 124 -6.34 -23.08 -4.44
C LYS A 124 -6.93 -22.50 -3.15
N ALA A 125 -6.11 -22.35 -2.12
CA ALA A 125 -6.52 -21.72 -0.86
C ALA A 125 -6.96 -20.27 -1.10
N VAL A 126 -6.18 -19.47 -1.83
CA VAL A 126 -6.55 -18.09 -2.20
C VAL A 126 -7.89 -18.04 -2.92
N ALA A 127 -8.14 -18.92 -3.89
CA ALA A 127 -9.41 -18.95 -4.61
C ALA A 127 -10.60 -19.25 -3.67
N ALA A 128 -10.45 -20.22 -2.77
CA ALA A 128 -11.48 -20.55 -1.78
C ALA A 128 -11.72 -19.40 -0.78
N THR A 129 -10.64 -18.76 -0.31
CA THR A 129 -10.73 -17.61 0.61
C THR A 129 -11.44 -16.44 -0.06
N LEU A 130 -11.13 -16.12 -1.31
CA LEU A 130 -11.80 -15.05 -2.05
C LEU A 130 -13.29 -15.33 -2.22
N ALA A 131 -13.67 -16.57 -2.54
CA ALA A 131 -15.07 -16.95 -2.63
C ALA A 131 -15.80 -16.76 -1.30
N ALA A 132 -15.20 -17.18 -0.19
CA ALA A 132 -15.78 -16.97 1.14
C ALA A 132 -15.91 -15.47 1.48
N LEU A 133 -14.86 -14.67 1.23
CA LEU A 133 -14.90 -13.22 1.47
C LEU A 133 -16.01 -12.54 0.66
N GLN A 134 -16.22 -12.93 -0.59
CA GLN A 134 -17.30 -12.41 -1.42
C GLN A 134 -18.69 -12.72 -0.83
N THR A 135 -18.88 -13.90 -0.23
CA THR A 135 -20.16 -14.23 0.42
C THR A 135 -20.39 -13.47 1.73
N MET A 136 -19.32 -13.02 2.39
CA MET A 136 -19.38 -12.24 3.63
C MET A 136 -19.49 -10.73 3.37
N ALA A 137 -19.09 -10.27 2.17
CA ALA A 137 -19.10 -8.86 1.81
C ALA A 137 -20.54 -8.31 1.78
N GLN A 138 -20.73 -7.16 2.44
CA GLN A 138 -22.00 -6.45 2.42
C GLN A 138 -21.91 -5.27 1.44
N PRO A 139 -22.88 -5.12 0.53
CA PRO A 139 -22.93 -3.95 -0.35
C PRO A 139 -23.20 -2.70 0.49
N VAL A 140 -22.39 -1.66 0.28
CA VAL A 140 -22.58 -0.35 0.91
C VAL A 140 -23.47 0.49 0.00
N ALA A 141 -24.61 0.93 0.50
CA ALA A 141 -25.56 1.76 -0.24
C ALA A 141 -26.18 2.83 0.66
N GLY A 142 -26.51 3.96 0.06
CA GLY A 142 -27.04 5.12 0.76
C GLY A 142 -25.95 6.05 1.29
N GLN A 143 -26.30 7.33 1.38
CA GLN A 143 -25.39 8.40 1.80
C GLN A 143 -24.75 8.15 3.17
N GLU A 144 -25.54 7.72 4.16
CA GLU A 144 -25.06 7.50 5.53
C GLU A 144 -23.97 6.42 5.59
N ALA A 145 -24.19 5.29 4.90
CA ALA A 145 -23.23 4.20 4.87
C ALA A 145 -21.95 4.58 4.10
N LEU A 146 -22.08 5.32 3.00
CA LEU A 146 -20.94 5.86 2.25
C LEU A 146 -20.13 6.87 3.07
N ALA A 147 -20.81 7.76 3.80
CA ALA A 147 -20.17 8.71 4.70
C ALA A 147 -19.45 8.00 5.86
N ALA A 148 -20.04 6.95 6.44
CA ALA A 148 -19.39 6.16 7.49
C ALA A 148 -18.10 5.47 7.00
N VAL A 149 -18.10 4.95 5.77
CA VAL A 149 -16.89 4.37 5.14
C VAL A 149 -15.85 5.46 4.88
N ALA A 150 -16.25 6.63 4.40
CA ALA A 150 -15.34 7.76 4.21
C ALA A 150 -14.76 8.25 5.55
N GLN A 151 -15.55 8.26 6.61
CA GLN A 151 -15.12 8.67 7.96
C GLN A 151 -14.10 7.70 8.54
N ALA A 152 -14.28 6.40 8.31
CA ALA A 152 -13.30 5.39 8.70
C ALA A 152 -11.93 5.60 8.02
N ALA A 153 -11.91 6.21 6.83
CA ALA A 153 -10.68 6.49 6.09
C ALA A 153 -10.07 7.86 6.42
N THR A 154 -10.89 8.91 6.56
CA THR A 154 -10.41 10.30 6.73
C THR A 154 -10.28 10.73 8.19
N GLY A 155 -11.09 10.17 9.09
CA GLY A 155 -11.24 10.66 10.47
C GLY A 155 -12.00 11.98 10.61
N GLU A 156 -12.46 12.59 9.50
CA GLU A 156 -13.15 13.88 9.50
C GLU A 156 -14.63 13.72 9.11
N GLU A 157 -15.53 14.09 10.00
CA GLU A 157 -16.98 13.89 9.81
C GLU A 157 -17.56 14.76 8.69
N ASP A 158 -17.28 16.07 8.71
CA ASP A 158 -17.85 17.01 7.73
C ASP A 158 -17.40 16.69 6.29
N LEU A 159 -16.10 16.39 6.10
CA LEU A 159 -15.56 15.99 4.80
C LEU A 159 -16.18 14.67 4.32
N SER A 160 -16.31 13.70 5.22
CA SER A 160 -16.88 12.39 4.90
C SER A 160 -18.34 12.46 4.52
N TRP A 161 -19.11 13.35 5.17
CA TRP A 161 -20.49 13.59 4.83
C TRP A 161 -20.65 14.15 3.41
N VAL A 162 -19.82 15.14 3.05
CA VAL A 162 -19.81 15.71 1.68
C VAL A 162 -19.43 14.66 0.65
N ILE A 163 -18.41 13.82 0.92
CA ILE A 163 -18.02 12.74 0.03
C ILE A 163 -19.17 11.74 -0.15
N GLY A 164 -19.82 11.32 0.94
CA GLY A 164 -20.96 10.41 0.89
C GLY A 164 -22.13 10.96 0.07
N GLU A 165 -22.45 12.25 0.22
CA GLU A 165 -23.46 12.95 -0.57
C GLU A 165 -23.09 12.94 -2.06
N MET A 166 -21.85 13.32 -2.41
CA MET A 166 -21.38 13.40 -3.79
C MET A 166 -21.40 12.03 -4.48
N VAL A 167 -20.92 10.97 -3.82
CA VAL A 167 -20.94 9.60 -4.36
C VAL A 167 -22.37 9.09 -4.51
N SER A 168 -23.26 9.41 -3.56
CA SER A 168 -24.67 9.01 -3.64
C SER A 168 -25.41 9.72 -4.79
N LEU A 169 -25.08 10.99 -5.05
CA LEU A 169 -25.74 11.80 -6.08
C LEU A 169 -25.20 11.51 -7.49
N LEU A 170 -23.87 11.47 -7.64
CA LEU A 170 -23.19 11.32 -8.93
C LEU A 170 -22.99 9.84 -9.33
N GLY A 171 -23.16 8.94 -8.38
CA GLY A 171 -22.93 7.51 -8.54
C GLY A 171 -21.48 7.09 -8.32
N VAL A 172 -21.27 5.78 -8.16
CA VAL A 172 -19.96 5.16 -7.84
C VAL A 172 -18.84 5.41 -8.85
N ASN A 173 -19.18 5.80 -10.09
CA ASN A 173 -18.19 6.06 -11.15
C ASN A 173 -17.87 7.56 -11.31
N ALA A 174 -18.35 8.41 -10.40
CA ALA A 174 -18.12 9.84 -10.47
C ALA A 174 -16.65 10.19 -10.21
N TYR A 175 -16.13 11.16 -10.97
CA TYR A 175 -14.80 11.71 -10.72
C TYR A 175 -14.88 12.82 -9.66
N ILE A 176 -14.25 12.59 -8.51
CA ILE A 176 -14.19 13.55 -7.40
C ILE A 176 -12.77 14.10 -7.32
N SER A 177 -12.63 15.42 -7.38
CA SER A 177 -11.39 16.14 -7.09
C SER A 177 -11.50 16.82 -5.74
N VAL A 178 -10.48 16.64 -4.90
CA VAL A 178 -10.37 17.30 -3.60
C VAL A 178 -9.21 18.28 -3.67
N GLU A 179 -9.47 19.56 -3.40
CA GLU A 179 -8.46 20.62 -3.41
C GLU A 179 -8.36 21.27 -2.04
N ASN A 180 -7.12 21.52 -1.60
CA ASN A 180 -6.87 22.22 -0.34
C ASN A 180 -6.84 23.72 -0.62
N TYR A 181 -7.62 24.48 0.12
CA TYR A 181 -7.65 25.94 0.05
C TYR A 181 -7.74 26.53 1.46
N VAL A 182 -7.33 27.79 1.61
CA VAL A 182 -7.26 28.45 2.92
C VAL A 182 -8.62 29.07 3.23
N ALA A 183 -9.51 28.27 3.83
CA ALA A 183 -10.77 28.73 4.38
C ALA A 183 -11.21 27.86 5.57
N PRO A 184 -12.05 28.39 6.48
CA PRO A 184 -12.58 27.62 7.61
C PRO A 184 -13.80 26.76 7.26
N TYR A 185 -14.21 26.73 5.99
CA TYR A 185 -15.40 26.00 5.53
C TYR A 185 -15.03 25.03 4.40
N LEU A 186 -15.90 24.04 4.17
CA LEU A 186 -15.83 23.17 3.00
C LEU A 186 -16.67 23.76 1.88
N GLU A 187 -16.12 23.78 0.67
CA GLU A 187 -16.84 24.17 -0.53
C GLU A 187 -16.94 22.97 -1.47
N ARG A 188 -18.06 22.84 -2.16
CA ARG A 188 -18.29 21.80 -3.17
C ARG A 188 -18.88 22.42 -4.43
N ALA A 189 -18.36 22.00 -5.57
CA ALA A 189 -18.85 22.43 -6.87
C ALA A 189 -19.09 21.19 -7.74
N TYR A 190 -20.20 21.20 -8.48
CA TYR A 190 -20.51 20.19 -9.48
C TYR A 190 -20.19 20.76 -10.85
N LEU A 191 -19.21 20.16 -11.52
CA LEU A 191 -18.79 20.57 -12.86
C LEU A 191 -19.28 19.55 -13.87
N GLU A 192 -19.96 20.02 -14.91
CA GLU A 192 -20.29 19.18 -16.06
C GLU A 192 -19.03 18.93 -16.89
N GLY A 193 -18.69 17.66 -17.09
CA GLY A 193 -17.49 17.29 -17.82
C GLY A 193 -17.27 15.79 -17.87
N GLY A 194 -16.20 15.39 -18.56
CA GLY A 194 -15.74 14.00 -18.63
C GLY A 194 -14.32 13.88 -18.12
N HIS A 195 -14.02 12.76 -17.48
CA HIS A 195 -12.66 12.38 -17.13
C HIS A 195 -12.18 11.29 -18.10
N TRP A 196 -10.98 11.45 -18.67
CA TRP A 196 -10.33 10.44 -19.49
C TRP A 196 -8.97 10.09 -18.93
N SER A 197 -8.67 8.80 -18.87
CA SER A 197 -7.38 8.28 -18.42
C SER A 197 -6.32 8.39 -19.53
N GLY A 198 -5.71 9.57 -19.64
CA GLY A 198 -4.56 9.82 -20.51
C GLY A 198 -3.23 9.63 -19.78
N LYS A 199 -2.23 9.05 -20.45
CA LYS A 199 -0.83 9.11 -20.00
C LYS A 199 -0.11 10.23 -20.74
N LEU A 200 0.68 11.01 -20.02
CA LEU A 200 1.59 11.96 -20.66
C LEU A 200 2.59 11.20 -21.53
N SER A 201 2.85 11.72 -22.73
CA SER A 201 3.85 11.16 -23.64
C SER A 201 5.28 11.31 -23.10
N SER A 202 5.51 12.30 -22.24
CA SER A 202 6.81 12.61 -21.67
C SER A 202 6.68 13.08 -20.21
N PRO A 203 7.52 12.57 -19.28
CA PRO A 203 7.59 13.06 -17.90
C PRO A 203 7.97 14.55 -17.78
N TYR A 204 8.63 15.12 -18.81
CA TYR A 204 9.02 16.53 -18.83
C TYR A 204 7.86 17.50 -19.01
N LEU A 205 6.66 17.01 -19.33
CA LEU A 205 5.44 17.83 -19.44
C LEU A 205 4.81 18.14 -18.08
N ILE A 206 5.36 17.59 -16.99
CA ILE A 206 4.90 17.82 -15.64
C ILE A 206 5.46 19.19 -15.17
N THR A 207 4.62 20.21 -15.15
CA THR A 207 5.00 21.60 -14.84
C THR A 207 5.05 21.92 -13.35
N ALA A 208 4.28 21.20 -12.54
CA ALA A 208 4.41 21.20 -11.09
C ALA A 208 5.03 19.86 -10.67
N PRO A 209 6.11 19.82 -9.86
CA PRO A 209 6.53 18.56 -9.25
C PRO A 209 5.29 18.03 -8.54
N ALA A 210 4.75 16.91 -9.06
CA ALA A 210 3.42 16.41 -8.76
C ALA A 210 3.08 16.75 -7.32
N THR A 211 2.00 17.52 -7.11
CA THR A 211 1.44 17.82 -5.79
C THR A 211 1.43 16.50 -5.05
N GLN A 212 2.48 16.29 -4.25
CA GLN A 212 2.76 15.02 -3.62
C GLN A 212 1.82 15.09 -2.43
N LYS A 213 0.53 14.83 -2.71
CA LYS A 213 -0.42 14.52 -1.67
C LYS A 213 0.22 13.36 -0.91
N ALA A 214 0.62 13.73 0.30
CA ALA A 214 0.90 12.82 1.38
C ALA A 214 -0.33 11.96 1.64
#